data_AF-R9J4W4-F1
#
_entry.id   AF-R9J4W4-F1
#
_cell.length_a   1.000
_cell.length_b   1.000
_cell.length_c   1.000
_cell.angle_alpha   90.00
_cell.angle_beta   90.00
_cell.angle_gamma   90.00
#
_symmetry.space_group_name_H-M   'P 1'
#
loop_
_entity.id
_entity.type
_entity.pdbx_description
1 polymer ?
#
loop_
_entity_poly.entity_id
_entity_poly.type
_entity_poly.pdbx_seq_one_letter_code
_entity_poly.pdbx_strand_id
1 'polypeptide(L)'
;MEIDNTNRFFPQEVVYGIGEVKSKLTKKQLLEALIKLSNNKKIRQPFYNIDGNEINPEKDPYQAIFTFLICDEITDWNPNIALEIKEEYIKNDIEMPYWFNIILSLKNGVIAYHVQRAVKLFESMGSPLDKSFSTNEGVRTIAIPCFGKREGIFLPLDFYTLVQNSDVTYVKEFLVLVNEVLVHLKSYYPDPVYYLYGKDN
;
A
#
# COMPACT_ATOMS: atom_id res chain seq x y z
N MET A 1 10.50 -29.36 13.88
CA MET A 1 10.63 -28.47 12.72
C MET A 1 12.06 -27.97 12.72
N GLU A 2 12.89 -28.47 11.81
CA GLU A 2 14.19 -27.82 11.56
C GLU A 2 13.88 -26.44 10.99
N ILE A 3 14.28 -25.40 11.74
CA ILE A 3 14.20 -24.03 11.26
C ILE A 3 15.36 -23.88 10.28
N ASP A 4 15.04 -23.93 8.99
CA ASP A 4 15.95 -23.49 7.94
C ASP A 4 16.42 -22.06 8.27
N ASN A 5 17.74 -21.87 8.43
CA ASN A 5 18.35 -20.59 8.83
C ASN A 5 18.05 -19.43 7.87
N THR A 6 17.45 -19.69 6.71
CA THR A 6 17.01 -18.68 5.75
C THR A 6 15.57 -18.22 5.95
N ASN A 7 14.73 -19.03 6.61
CA ASN A 7 13.31 -18.76 6.81
C ASN A 7 13.06 -18.21 8.22
N ARG A 8 12.40 -17.05 8.29
CA ARG A 8 12.03 -16.40 9.55
C ARG A 8 10.53 -16.27 9.63
N PHE A 9 9.97 -16.62 10.79
CA PHE A 9 8.57 -16.44 11.09
C PHE A 9 8.39 -15.16 11.91
N PHE A 10 7.45 -14.33 11.48
CA PHE A 10 7.07 -13.10 12.18
C PHE A 10 5.57 -13.19 12.51
N PRO A 11 5.16 -12.94 13.76
CA PRO A 11 3.76 -12.76 14.09
C PRO A 11 3.15 -11.62 13.25
N GLN A 12 1.89 -11.74 12.85
CA GLN A 12 1.24 -10.76 11.96
C GLN A 12 1.24 -9.33 12.52
N GLU A 13 1.27 -9.19 13.85
CA GLU A 13 1.10 -7.94 14.61
C GLU A 13 2.32 -7.03 14.47
N VAL A 14 3.50 -7.65 14.31
CA VAL A 14 4.78 -6.94 14.17
C VAL A 14 5.16 -6.66 12.72
N VAL A 15 4.39 -7.17 11.74
CA VAL A 15 4.64 -6.94 10.31
C VAL A 15 4.19 -5.53 9.90
N TYR A 16 5.13 -4.65 9.59
CA TYR A 16 4.81 -3.30 9.07
C TYR A 16 4.45 -3.29 7.59
N GLY A 17 5.16 -4.11 6.80
CA GLY A 17 4.96 -4.13 5.37
C GLY A 17 5.41 -5.43 4.71
N ILE A 18 4.86 -5.68 3.53
CA ILE A 18 5.21 -6.80 2.66
C ILE A 18 5.64 -6.23 1.31
N GLY A 19 6.86 -6.55 0.91
CA GLY A 19 7.43 -6.16 -0.37
C GLY A 19 7.55 -7.33 -1.32
N GLU A 20 7.25 -7.13 -2.60
CA GLU A 20 7.57 -8.09 -3.66
C GLU A 20 8.52 -7.45 -4.67
N VAL A 21 9.67 -8.09 -4.92
CA VAL A 21 10.67 -7.64 -5.90
C VAL A 21 10.64 -8.58 -7.10
N LYS A 22 10.52 -8.00 -8.29
CA LYS A 22 10.45 -8.69 -9.58
C LYS A 22 11.46 -8.09 -10.55
N SER A 23 11.79 -8.82 -11.61
CA SER A 23 12.54 -8.27 -12.73
C SER A 23 11.59 -7.58 -13.70
N LYS A 24 11.42 -8.11 -14.90
CA LYS A 24 10.45 -7.60 -15.89
C LYS A 24 9.11 -8.29 -15.71
N LEU A 25 8.03 -7.52 -15.77
CA LEU A 25 6.66 -8.00 -15.70
C LEU A 25 5.91 -7.60 -16.96
N THR A 26 5.04 -8.48 -17.43
CA THR A 26 3.90 -8.06 -18.25
C THR A 26 2.81 -7.48 -17.35
N LYS A 27 1.86 -6.76 -17.94
CA LYS A 27 0.66 -6.26 -17.27
C LYS A 27 -0.12 -7.39 -16.60
N LYS A 28 -0.28 -8.52 -17.29
CA LYS A 28 -0.91 -9.71 -16.72
C LYS A 28 -0.17 -10.20 -15.47
N GLN A 29 1.15 -10.32 -15.54
CA GLN A 29 1.98 -10.76 -14.41
C GLN A 29 1.96 -9.75 -13.26
N LEU A 30 1.88 -8.45 -13.56
CA LEU A 30 1.69 -7.41 -12.56
C LEU A 30 0.37 -7.64 -11.82
N LEU A 31 -0.74 -7.79 -12.54
CA LEU A 31 -2.05 -8.03 -11.93
C LEU A 31 -2.05 -9.30 -11.05
N GLU A 32 -1.49 -10.40 -11.54
CA GLU A 32 -1.35 -11.64 -10.77
C GLU A 32 -0.51 -11.44 -9.49
N ALA A 33 0.59 -10.69 -9.58
CA ALA A 33 1.42 -10.35 -8.43
C ALA A 33 0.67 -9.47 -7.43
N LEU A 34 -0.13 -8.51 -7.89
CA LEU A 34 -0.92 -7.63 -7.01
C LEU A 34 -2.03 -8.40 -6.29
N ILE A 35 -2.72 -9.33 -6.96
CA ILE A 35 -3.71 -10.20 -6.30
C ILE A 35 -3.04 -11.07 -5.23
N LYS A 36 -1.89 -11.67 -5.55
CA LYS A 36 -1.10 -12.44 -4.57
C LYS A 36 -0.68 -11.58 -3.38
N LEU A 37 -0.16 -10.37 -3.62
CA LEU A 37 0.28 -9.45 -2.59
C LEU A 37 -0.89 -9.00 -1.69
N SER A 38 -2.05 -8.73 -2.28
CA SER A 38 -3.28 -8.43 -1.56
C SER A 38 -3.76 -9.58 -0.69
N ASN A 39 -3.69 -10.82 -1.18
CA ASN A 39 -4.04 -11.99 -0.37
C ASN A 39 -3.03 -12.21 0.77
N ASN A 40 -1.75 -11.95 0.57
CA ASN A 40 -0.76 -11.97 1.65
C ASN A 40 -1.03 -10.88 2.69
N LYS A 41 -1.50 -9.70 2.28
CA LYS A 41 -1.88 -8.59 3.18
C LYS A 41 -3.03 -8.96 4.12
N LYS A 42 -3.91 -9.89 3.72
CA LYS A 42 -4.99 -10.45 4.56
C LYS A 42 -4.49 -11.29 5.73
N ILE A 43 -3.18 -11.58 5.82
CA ILE A 43 -2.62 -12.23 7.01
C ILE A 43 -2.88 -11.41 8.28
N ARG A 44 -3.06 -10.08 8.15
CA ARG A 44 -3.48 -9.19 9.24
C ARG A 44 -4.97 -9.35 9.52
N GLN A 45 -5.31 -10.34 10.33
CA GLN A 45 -6.63 -10.56 10.90
C GLN A 45 -6.88 -9.60 12.09
N PRO A 46 -8.14 -9.33 12.46
CA PRO A 46 -8.44 -8.51 13.61
C PRO A 46 -7.88 -9.08 14.92
N PHE A 47 -7.30 -8.23 15.76
CA PHE A 47 -6.76 -8.61 17.07
C PHE A 47 -6.85 -7.44 18.06
N TYR A 48 -6.58 -7.68 19.34
CA TYR A 48 -6.55 -6.64 20.36
C TYR A 48 -5.10 -6.35 20.76
N ASN A 49 -4.75 -5.06 20.83
CA ASN A 49 -3.45 -4.65 21.35
C ASN A 49 -3.42 -4.72 22.89
N ILE A 50 -2.26 -4.46 23.48
CA ILE A 50 -2.05 -4.44 24.94
C ILE A 50 -2.93 -3.43 25.70
N ASP A 51 -3.45 -2.40 25.02
CA ASP A 51 -4.34 -1.40 25.59
C ASP A 51 -5.83 -1.81 25.48
N GLY A 52 -6.12 -2.99 24.94
CA GLY A 52 -7.48 -3.47 24.69
C GLY A 52 -8.16 -2.83 23.47
N ASN A 53 -7.42 -2.11 22.62
CA ASN A 53 -7.96 -1.55 21.38
C ASN A 53 -7.99 -2.63 20.29
N GLU A 54 -9.14 -2.75 19.62
CA GLU A 54 -9.26 -3.60 18.44
C GLU A 54 -8.48 -2.98 17.28
N ILE A 55 -7.59 -3.78 16.69
CA ILE A 55 -6.89 -3.49 15.45
C ILE A 55 -7.56 -4.31 14.36
N ASN A 56 -8.19 -3.63 13.40
CA ASN A 56 -9.00 -4.24 12.36
C ASN A 56 -8.86 -3.47 11.04
N PRO A 57 -8.09 -3.99 10.07
CA PRO A 57 -7.91 -3.39 8.74
C PRO A 57 -9.20 -3.12 7.98
N GLU A 58 -10.25 -3.91 8.20
CA GLU A 58 -11.55 -3.76 7.53
C GLU A 58 -12.33 -2.55 8.06
N LYS A 59 -12.09 -2.17 9.33
CA LYS A 59 -12.66 -0.97 9.95
C LYS A 59 -11.80 0.27 9.71
N ASP A 60 -10.48 0.08 9.66
CA ASP A 60 -9.50 1.17 9.51
C ASP A 60 -8.33 0.72 8.59
N PRO A 61 -8.32 1.12 7.30
CA PRO A 61 -7.26 0.76 6.36
C PRO A 61 -5.85 1.21 6.78
N TYR A 62 -5.73 2.19 7.69
CA TYR A 62 -4.43 2.60 8.23
C TYR A 62 -3.81 1.52 9.13
N GLN A 63 -4.58 0.51 9.52
CA GLN A 63 -4.14 -0.62 10.33
C GLN A 63 -3.77 -1.84 9.47
N ALA A 64 -3.99 -1.76 8.16
CA ALA A 64 -3.57 -2.78 7.20
C ALA A 64 -2.04 -2.78 7.03
N ILE A 65 -1.48 -3.92 6.65
CA ILE A 65 -0.04 -4.05 6.34
C ILE A 65 0.28 -3.25 5.08
N PHE A 66 1.30 -2.40 5.10
CA PHE A 66 1.72 -1.66 3.92
C PHE A 66 2.35 -2.56 2.86
N THR A 67 1.99 -2.40 1.59
CA THR A 67 2.49 -3.26 0.52
C THR A 67 3.18 -2.49 -0.58
N PHE A 68 4.32 -3.00 -1.03
CA PHE A 68 5.01 -2.41 -2.18
C PHE A 68 5.47 -3.48 -3.17
N LEU A 69 5.47 -3.12 -4.45
CA LEU A 69 6.04 -3.93 -5.51
C LEU A 69 7.15 -3.13 -6.21
N ILE A 70 8.31 -3.73 -6.40
CA ILE A 70 9.43 -3.15 -7.15
C ILE A 70 9.71 -4.04 -8.36
N CYS A 71 9.80 -3.46 -9.55
CA CYS A 71 10.16 -4.16 -10.77
C CYS A 71 11.09 -3.32 -11.66
N ASP A 72 11.82 -3.99 -12.55
CA ASP A 72 12.66 -3.31 -13.53
C ASP A 72 11.80 -2.57 -14.56
N GLU A 73 10.75 -3.23 -15.06
CA GLU A 73 9.95 -2.78 -16.21
C GLU A 73 8.59 -3.49 -16.26
N ILE A 74 7.59 -2.76 -16.72
CA ILE A 74 6.26 -3.23 -17.11
C ILE A 74 6.16 -3.05 -18.64
N THR A 75 6.26 -4.14 -19.39
CA THR A 75 6.56 -4.10 -20.84
C THR A 75 5.37 -3.69 -21.73
N ASP A 76 4.14 -4.05 -21.35
CA ASP A 76 2.88 -3.80 -22.05
C ASP A 76 1.98 -2.84 -21.25
N TRP A 77 2.64 -1.87 -20.63
CA TRP A 77 2.03 -0.78 -19.87
C TRP A 77 1.11 0.08 -20.75
N ASN A 78 0.03 0.59 -20.15
CA ASN A 78 -0.80 1.64 -20.72
C ASN A 78 -1.28 2.63 -19.65
N PRO A 79 -1.72 3.85 -20.02
CA PRO A 79 -2.18 4.86 -19.06
C PRO A 79 -3.41 4.47 -18.22
N ASN A 80 -4.21 3.49 -18.66
CA ASN A 80 -5.44 3.02 -17.99
C ASN A 80 -5.20 1.89 -16.97
N ILE A 81 -3.95 1.46 -16.77
CA ILE A 81 -3.59 0.39 -15.83
C ILE A 81 -4.18 0.54 -14.42
N ALA A 82 -4.39 1.75 -13.93
CA ALA A 82 -5.00 2.02 -12.64
C ALA A 82 -6.46 1.55 -12.59
N LEU A 83 -7.21 1.80 -13.68
CA LEU A 83 -8.55 1.28 -13.85
C LEU A 83 -8.52 -0.25 -13.98
N GLU A 84 -7.58 -0.80 -14.74
CA GLU A 84 -7.45 -2.25 -14.89
C GLU A 84 -7.12 -2.96 -13.56
N ILE A 85 -6.25 -2.38 -12.72
CA ILE A 85 -5.97 -2.92 -11.38
C ILE A 85 -7.24 -2.90 -10.53
N LYS A 86 -7.98 -1.79 -10.55
CA LYS A 86 -9.25 -1.67 -9.82
C LYS A 86 -10.27 -2.73 -10.28
N GLU A 87 -10.42 -2.91 -11.59
CA GLU A 87 -11.31 -3.91 -12.18
C GLU A 87 -10.89 -5.33 -11.79
N GLU A 88 -9.58 -5.63 -11.82
CA GLU A 88 -9.09 -6.94 -11.43
C GLU A 88 -9.31 -7.19 -9.93
N TYR A 89 -9.17 -6.18 -9.07
CA TYR A 89 -9.52 -6.32 -7.65
C TYR A 89 -11.00 -6.58 -7.42
N ILE A 90 -11.88 -5.85 -8.10
CA ILE A 90 -13.34 -6.05 -8.01
C ILE A 90 -13.70 -7.47 -8.49
N LYS A 91 -13.13 -7.91 -9.61
CA LYS A 91 -13.36 -9.24 -10.18
C LYS A 91 -12.89 -10.38 -9.27
N ASN A 92 -11.88 -10.15 -8.45
CA ASN A 92 -11.33 -11.14 -7.51
C ASN A 92 -11.83 -10.94 -6.06
N ASP A 93 -12.89 -10.16 -5.85
CA ASP A 93 -13.48 -9.89 -4.54
C ASP A 93 -12.44 -9.42 -3.49
N ILE A 94 -11.49 -8.59 -3.92
CA ILE A 94 -10.49 -8.02 -3.02
C ILE A 94 -11.03 -6.71 -2.45
N GLU A 95 -11.26 -6.71 -1.14
CA GLU A 95 -11.69 -5.52 -0.42
C GLU A 95 -10.62 -4.43 -0.41
N MET A 96 -11.08 -3.19 -0.43
CA MET A 96 -10.25 -2.00 -0.57
C MET A 96 -9.09 -1.88 0.46
N PRO A 97 -9.26 -2.25 1.75
CA PRO A 97 -8.15 -2.21 2.71
C PRO A 97 -6.95 -3.07 2.28
N TYR A 98 -7.18 -4.11 1.49
CA TYR A 98 -6.17 -5.06 1.03
C TYR A 98 -5.59 -4.73 -0.35
N TRP A 99 -5.99 -3.62 -0.98
CA TRP A 99 -5.36 -3.18 -2.23
C TRP A 99 -3.88 -2.82 -2.00
N PHE A 100 -3.10 -2.82 -3.08
CA PHE A 100 -1.68 -2.43 -3.05
C PHE A 100 -1.51 -1.03 -2.46
N ASN A 101 -0.32 -0.66 -1.99
CA ASN A 101 -0.05 0.73 -1.59
C ASN A 101 0.78 1.47 -2.64
N ILE A 102 1.91 0.90 -3.05
CA ILE A 102 2.84 1.54 -4.00
C ILE A 102 3.45 0.52 -4.96
N ILE A 103 3.60 0.88 -6.22
CA ILE A 103 4.37 0.13 -7.22
C ILE A 103 5.47 1.03 -7.77
N LEU A 104 6.69 0.52 -7.80
CA LEU A 104 7.84 1.16 -8.43
C LEU A 104 8.28 0.31 -9.63
N SER A 105 8.23 0.89 -10.82
CA SER A 105 8.93 0.40 -12.00
C SER A 105 10.13 1.29 -12.29
N LEU A 106 11.33 0.72 -12.33
CA LEU A 106 12.56 1.45 -12.64
C LEU A 106 12.57 2.02 -14.07
N LYS A 107 11.69 1.57 -14.96
CA LYS A 107 11.55 2.14 -16.31
C LYS A 107 10.26 2.90 -16.55
N ASN A 108 9.17 2.57 -15.83
CA ASN A 108 7.86 3.17 -16.08
C ASN A 108 7.45 4.23 -15.04
N GLY A 109 8.13 4.31 -13.90
CA GLY A 109 7.84 5.28 -12.83
C GLY A 109 7.12 4.68 -11.63
N VAL A 110 6.38 5.52 -10.89
CA VAL A 110 5.69 5.14 -9.65
C VAL A 110 4.18 5.14 -9.83
N ILE A 111 3.52 4.12 -9.29
CA ILE A 111 2.06 4.01 -9.20
C ILE A 111 1.69 4.04 -7.72
N ALA A 112 0.92 5.03 -7.30
CA ALA A 112 0.52 5.21 -5.91
C ALA A 112 -0.80 6.00 -5.81
N TYR A 113 -1.37 6.07 -4.62
CA TYR A 113 -2.51 6.95 -4.35
C TYR A 113 -2.07 8.40 -4.20
N HIS A 114 -2.99 9.33 -4.43
CA HIS A 114 -2.73 10.76 -4.19
C HIS A 114 -2.38 11.00 -2.72
N VAL A 115 -1.27 11.68 -2.44
CA VAL A 115 -0.81 12.00 -1.07
C VAL A 115 -0.60 13.50 -0.96
N GLN A 116 -1.57 14.26 -0.43
CA GLN A 116 -1.44 15.73 -0.30
C GLN A 116 -0.18 16.14 0.49
N ARG A 117 0.22 15.35 1.48
CA ARG A 117 1.40 15.65 2.30
C ARG A 117 2.71 15.41 1.54
N ALA A 118 2.73 14.43 0.63
CA ALA A 118 3.90 14.18 -0.21
C ALA A 118 4.06 15.27 -1.26
N VAL A 119 3.00 15.99 -1.66
CA VAL A 119 3.10 17.10 -2.62
C VAL A 119 4.14 18.13 -2.20
N LYS A 120 4.08 18.62 -0.95
CA LYS A 120 5.07 19.60 -0.44
C LYS A 120 6.49 19.03 -0.39
N LEU A 121 6.63 17.73 -0.12
CA LEU A 121 7.93 17.06 -0.11
C LEU A 121 8.46 16.88 -1.54
N PHE A 122 7.61 16.54 -2.50
CA PHE A 122 7.91 16.45 -3.92
C PHE A 122 8.34 17.81 -4.48
N GLU A 123 7.64 18.90 -4.14
CA GLU A 123 8.05 20.28 -4.46
C GLU A 123 9.45 20.57 -3.94
N SER A 124 9.73 20.22 -2.67
CA SER A 124 11.02 20.50 -2.03
C SER A 124 12.20 19.75 -2.66
N MET A 125 11.93 18.65 -3.38
CA MET A 125 12.95 17.85 -4.06
C MET A 125 13.01 18.08 -5.57
N GLY A 126 12.22 19.03 -6.09
CA GLY A 126 12.18 19.37 -7.51
C GLY A 126 11.50 18.31 -8.39
N SER A 127 10.58 17.51 -7.83
CA SER A 127 9.77 16.58 -8.64
C SER A 127 8.79 17.38 -9.51
N PRO A 128 8.66 17.05 -10.82
CA PRO A 128 7.66 17.68 -11.67
C PRO A 128 6.27 17.17 -11.26
N LEU A 129 5.57 17.93 -10.42
CA LEU A 129 4.21 17.60 -10.05
C LEU A 129 3.26 17.78 -11.23
N ASP A 130 2.42 16.77 -11.48
CA ASP A 130 1.32 16.88 -12.43
C ASP A 130 0.28 17.92 -11.96
N LYS A 131 -0.38 18.61 -12.88
CA LYS A 131 -1.42 19.62 -12.58
C LYS A 131 -2.63 19.02 -11.87
N SER A 132 -2.77 17.69 -11.85
CA SER A 132 -3.78 16.96 -11.09
C SER A 132 -3.62 17.06 -9.57
N PHE A 133 -2.44 17.41 -9.05
CA PHE A 133 -2.17 17.54 -7.60
C PHE A 133 -2.83 18.77 -6.95
N SER A 134 -3.16 19.81 -7.73
CA SER A 134 -3.70 21.07 -7.21
C SER A 134 -5.22 21.07 -7.00
N THR A 135 -5.93 20.02 -7.41
CA THR A 135 -7.42 19.99 -7.42
C THR A 135 -8.03 19.42 -6.15
N ASN A 136 -7.23 18.81 -5.27
CA ASN A 136 -7.67 18.28 -3.99
C ASN A 136 -6.99 19.07 -2.88
N GLU A 137 -7.57 20.18 -2.42
CA GLU A 137 -7.21 20.82 -1.15
C GLU A 137 -8.12 20.26 -0.03
N GLY A 138 -7.55 19.78 1.07
CA GLY A 138 -8.30 19.51 2.31
C GLY A 138 -8.50 18.04 2.75
N VAL A 139 -7.95 17.05 2.06
CA VAL A 139 -8.01 15.63 2.42
C VAL A 139 -6.61 15.14 2.77
N ARG A 140 -6.34 14.85 4.04
CA ARG A 140 -5.06 14.28 4.50
C ARG A 140 -4.96 12.84 4.02
N THR A 141 -4.38 12.63 2.86
CA THR A 141 -4.18 11.31 2.28
C THR A 141 -2.73 10.85 2.47
N ILE A 142 -2.53 9.61 2.92
CA ILE A 142 -1.26 8.85 2.91
C ILE A 142 -1.32 7.90 1.70
N ALA A 143 -0.20 7.31 1.24
CA ALA A 143 -0.15 6.30 0.16
C ALA A 143 -0.80 4.96 0.59
N ILE A 144 -2.05 5.05 1.01
CA ILE A 144 -2.95 3.99 1.41
C ILE A 144 -4.18 4.23 0.54
N PRO A 145 -4.92 3.17 0.13
CA PRO A 145 -6.28 3.35 -0.37
C PRO A 145 -7.09 4.05 0.74
N CYS A 146 -7.05 5.38 0.74
CA CYS A 146 -7.58 6.18 1.82
C CYS A 146 -8.96 6.66 1.45
N PHE A 147 -9.84 6.44 2.40
CA PHE A 147 -11.14 7.08 2.54
C PHE A 147 -10.96 8.57 2.81
N GLY A 148 -11.26 9.42 1.83
CA GLY A 148 -11.40 10.86 2.06
C GLY A 148 -12.76 11.16 2.69
N LYS A 149 -12.81 11.86 3.82
CA LYS A 149 -14.08 12.35 4.39
C LYS A 149 -14.52 13.60 3.61
N ARG A 150 -15.33 13.42 2.56
CA ARG A 150 -16.25 14.46 2.07
C ARG A 150 -17.65 14.09 2.59
N GLU A 151 -18.17 14.90 3.51
CA GLU A 151 -19.59 14.84 3.92
C GLU A 151 -20.11 13.51 4.48
N GLY A 152 -19.24 12.65 5.02
CA GLY A 152 -19.66 11.36 5.61
C GLY A 152 -19.89 10.24 4.60
N ILE A 153 -19.54 10.46 3.32
CA ILE A 153 -19.51 9.43 2.29
C ILE A 153 -18.06 9.08 1.99
N PHE A 154 -17.77 7.80 2.09
CA PHE A 154 -16.47 7.20 1.82
C PHE A 154 -16.29 7.01 0.31
N LEU A 155 -15.60 7.95 -0.34
CA LEU A 155 -15.27 7.82 -1.77
C LEU A 155 -13.82 7.35 -1.93
N PRO A 156 -13.55 6.36 -2.80
CA PRO A 156 -12.18 5.98 -3.16
C PRO A 156 -11.53 7.18 -3.87
N LEU A 157 -10.46 7.72 -3.29
CA LEU A 157 -9.68 8.74 -3.98
C LEU A 157 -9.01 8.11 -5.19
N ASP A 158 -9.21 8.75 -6.34
CA ASP A 158 -8.76 8.28 -7.64
C ASP A 158 -7.28 7.91 -7.63
N PHE A 159 -6.99 6.76 -8.22
CA PHE A 159 -5.65 6.32 -8.53
C PHE A 159 -5.01 7.32 -9.50
N TYR A 160 -3.78 7.76 -9.24
CA TYR A 160 -2.99 8.44 -10.26
C TYR A 160 -1.70 7.68 -10.50
N THR A 161 -1.35 7.55 -11.77
CA THR A 161 -0.01 7.10 -12.14
C THR A 161 0.89 8.31 -12.29
N LEU A 162 1.97 8.37 -11.50
CA LEU A 162 3.12 9.22 -11.80
C LEU A 162 3.92 8.56 -12.93
N VAL A 163 3.49 8.77 -14.18
CA VAL A 163 4.27 8.37 -15.36
C VAL A 163 5.25 9.49 -15.67
N GLN A 164 6.54 9.27 -15.44
CA GLN A 164 7.58 10.18 -15.92
C GLN A 164 8.67 9.46 -16.70
N ASN A 165 8.97 10.04 -17.87
CA ASN A 165 10.05 9.63 -18.74
C ASN A 165 11.39 10.13 -18.15
N SER A 166 12.27 9.18 -17.87
CA SER A 166 13.75 9.29 -17.92
C SER A 166 14.61 9.72 -16.71
N ASP A 167 14.07 10.10 -15.54
CA ASP A 167 14.92 10.56 -14.41
C ASP A 167 14.78 9.73 -13.13
N VAL A 168 15.88 9.56 -12.38
CA VAL A 168 16.00 8.84 -11.07
C VAL A 168 15.06 9.41 -9.97
N THR A 169 14.39 10.53 -10.25
CA THR A 169 13.47 11.23 -9.37
C THR A 169 12.34 10.34 -8.81
N TYR A 170 11.83 9.38 -9.59
CA TYR A 170 10.78 8.46 -9.12
C TYR A 170 11.25 7.52 -8.00
N VAL A 171 12.55 7.21 -7.89
CA VAL A 171 13.08 6.44 -6.76
C VAL A 171 13.01 7.27 -5.48
N LYS A 172 13.31 8.57 -5.56
CA LYS A 172 13.16 9.48 -4.43
C LYS A 172 11.70 9.61 -4.04
N GLU A 173 10.80 9.72 -5.02
CA GLU A 173 9.36 9.77 -4.78
C GLU A 173 8.86 8.51 -4.07
N PHE A 174 9.27 7.33 -4.55
CA PHE A 174 9.00 6.05 -3.89
C PHE A 174 9.47 6.06 -2.43
N LEU A 175 10.72 6.46 -2.17
CA LEU A 175 11.27 6.50 -0.81
C LEU A 175 10.51 7.47 0.09
N VAL A 176 10.08 8.62 -0.44
CA VAL A 176 9.27 9.59 0.31
C VAL A 176 7.90 9.04 0.64
N LEU A 177 7.24 8.38 -0.31
CA LEU A 177 5.93 7.76 -0.05
C LEU A 177 6.03 6.61 0.95
N VAL A 178 7.08 5.78 0.86
CA VAL A 178 7.38 4.74 1.86
C VAL A 178 7.59 5.36 3.23
N ASN A 179 8.42 6.39 3.33
CA ASN A 179 8.69 7.09 4.59
C ASN A 179 7.41 7.68 5.20
N GLU A 180 6.61 8.37 4.39
CA GLU A 180 5.33 8.94 4.83
C GLU A 180 4.41 7.87 5.41
N VAL A 181 4.33 6.69 4.78
CA VAL A 181 3.53 5.60 5.34
C VAL A 181 4.14 5.07 6.64
N LEU A 182 5.43 4.76 6.65
CA LEU A 182 6.09 4.13 7.81
C LEU A 182 6.07 5.00 9.06
N VAL A 183 6.15 6.33 8.93
CA VAL A 183 6.05 7.27 10.07
C VAL A 183 4.65 7.26 10.71
N HIS A 184 3.64 6.81 9.97
CA HIS A 184 2.25 6.78 10.42
C HIS A 184 1.73 5.39 10.80
N LEU A 185 2.43 4.33 10.41
CA LEU A 185 2.10 2.98 10.82
C LEU A 185 2.50 2.72 12.27
N LYS A 186 1.63 2.01 12.98
CA LYS A 186 1.91 1.54 14.34
C LYS A 186 2.32 0.06 14.29
N SER A 187 3.40 -0.29 14.99
CA SER A 187 3.59 -1.68 15.42
C SER A 187 2.64 -1.96 16.55
N TYR A 188 2.11 -3.17 16.55
CA TYR A 188 1.35 -3.65 17.69
C TYR A 188 2.16 -4.77 18.33
N TYR A 189 2.41 -4.65 19.63
CA TYR A 189 2.91 -5.77 20.37
C TYR A 189 1.71 -6.65 20.73
N PRO A 190 1.69 -7.92 20.30
CA PRO A 190 0.65 -8.84 20.73
C PRO A 190 0.75 -9.01 22.25
N ASP A 191 -0.36 -8.95 22.96
CA ASP A 191 -0.40 -9.44 24.34
C ASP A 191 -0.48 -10.98 24.29
N PRO A 192 0.54 -11.72 24.76
CA PRO A 192 0.50 -13.18 24.78
C PRO A 192 -0.70 -13.73 25.58
N VAL A 193 -1.23 -12.97 26.53
CA VAL A 193 -2.39 -13.35 27.34
C VAL A 193 -3.62 -13.52 26.45
N TYR A 194 -3.92 -12.59 25.53
CA TYR A 194 -5.05 -12.75 24.59
C TYR A 194 -4.87 -13.94 23.61
N TYR A 195 -3.61 -14.32 23.36
CA TYR A 195 -3.12 -15.61 22.83
C TYR A 195 -3.80 -16.84 23.43
N LEU A 196 -3.71 -16.89 24.75
CA LEU A 196 -3.93 -18.11 25.52
C LEU A 196 -5.39 -18.25 25.95
N TYR A 197 -6.09 -17.11 26.07
CA TYR A 197 -7.50 -17.06 26.36
C TYR A 197 -8.28 -16.75 25.07
N GLY A 198 -8.30 -17.72 24.15
CA GLY A 198 -9.22 -17.69 23.01
C GLY A 198 -10.63 -17.35 23.50
N LYS A 199 -11.35 -16.50 22.76
CA LYS A 199 -12.68 -16.01 23.15
C LYS A 199 -13.66 -17.16 23.43
N ASP A 200 -13.79 -17.53 24.70
CA ASP A 200 -15.06 -17.91 25.30
C ASP A 200 -15.70 -16.62 25.82
N ASN A 201 -16.45 -15.94 24.96
CA ASN A 201 -17.50 -14.95 25.29
C ASN A 201 -18.30 -14.59 24.04
#